data_AF-A0A6J6LC31-F1
#
_entry.id   AF-A0A6J6LC31-F1
#
_cell.length_a   1.000
_cell.length_b   1.000
_cell.length_c   1.000
_cell.angle_alpha   90.00
_cell.angle_beta   90.00
_cell.angle_gamma   90.00
#
_symmetry.space_group_name_H-M   'P 1'
#
loop_
_entity.id
_entity.type
_entity.pdbx_description
1 polymer ?
#
loop_
_entity_poly.entity_id
_entity_poly.type
_entity_poly.pdbx_seq_one_letter_code
_entity_poly.pdbx_strand_id
1 'polypeptide(L)'
;MKAHDIPVAHTPPGGYGENFPPLILGGCNEPLVEGAPDLRGIWRAVSATRGGEPVPEGDRLLSYTERIEQCGNRIVDCGGGTIADARADGTEENGVHDVSVFDYVTPIHVVASYEEGVFVLRPVGIPGIEVRRWLDEDGHMVWTRPDMGGIRVVLERVSAPQ
;
A
#
# COMPACT_ATOMS: atom_id res chain seq x y z
N MET A 1 7.23 20.79 6.14
CA MET A 1 8.35 19.84 5.89
C MET A 1 8.05 19.16 4.57
N LYS A 2 9.06 18.92 3.73
CA LYS A 2 8.88 18.24 2.45
C LYS A 2 9.01 16.74 2.61
N ALA A 3 8.49 15.96 1.65
CA ALA A 3 8.51 14.51 1.76
C ALA A 3 9.93 13.94 1.84
N HIS A 4 10.91 14.62 1.21
CA HIS A 4 12.32 14.22 1.24
C HIS A 4 13.05 14.52 2.56
N ASP A 5 12.52 15.44 3.38
CA ASP A 5 13.12 15.78 4.69
C ASP A 5 12.85 14.69 5.75
N ILE A 6 11.85 13.84 5.50
CA ILE A 6 11.43 12.77 6.40
C ILE A 6 12.21 11.50 6.03
N PRO A 7 12.91 10.84 6.97
CA PRO A 7 13.59 9.57 6.69
C PRO A 7 12.64 8.49 6.16
N VAL A 8 13.15 7.57 5.34
CA VAL A 8 12.41 6.36 4.93
C VAL A 8 12.16 5.50 6.16
N ALA A 9 10.91 5.07 6.34
CA ALA A 9 10.53 4.15 7.39
C ALA A 9 10.71 2.70 6.92
N HIS A 10 11.08 1.82 7.85
CA HIS A 10 11.23 0.39 7.61
C HIS A 10 10.45 -0.39 8.65
N THR A 11 9.99 -1.58 8.27
CA THR A 11 9.34 -2.51 9.17
C THR A 11 10.27 -2.87 10.33
N PRO A 12 9.83 -2.73 11.59
CA PRO A 12 10.64 -3.17 12.74
C PRO A 12 10.76 -4.71 12.76
N PRO A 13 11.78 -5.29 13.41
CA PRO A 13 11.95 -6.74 13.49
C PRO A 13 10.68 -7.43 14.02
N GLY A 14 10.14 -8.38 13.25
CA GLY A 14 8.90 -9.09 13.60
C GLY A 14 7.59 -8.38 13.23
N GLY A 15 7.67 -7.24 12.50
CA GLY A 15 6.51 -6.44 12.12
C GLY A 15 6.13 -5.40 13.17
N TYR A 16 5.31 -4.40 12.79
CA TYR A 16 4.88 -3.35 13.70
C TYR A 16 3.84 -3.80 14.75
N GLY A 17 3.38 -5.06 14.68
CA GLY A 17 2.42 -5.63 15.64
C GLY A 17 0.96 -5.27 15.34
N GLU A 18 0.16 -5.13 16.40
CA GLU A 18 -1.31 -4.96 16.29
C GLU A 18 -1.75 -3.52 16.00
N ASN A 19 -0.92 -2.54 16.35
CA ASN A 19 -1.26 -1.13 16.23
C ASN A 19 -0.42 -0.50 15.12
N PHE A 20 -1.03 0.40 14.34
CA PHE A 20 -0.26 1.18 13.39
C PHE A 20 0.84 1.99 14.09
N PRO A 21 2.02 2.14 13.47
CA PRO A 21 3.05 3.04 13.99
C PRO A 21 2.51 4.49 14.05
N PRO A 22 3.17 5.42 14.75
CA PRO A 22 2.90 6.85 14.60
C PRO A 22 2.92 7.28 13.12
N LEU A 23 2.25 8.39 12.78
CA LEU A 23 2.27 8.90 11.39
C LEU A 23 3.70 9.17 10.94
N ILE A 24 4.09 8.59 9.81
CA ILE A 24 5.40 8.77 9.21
C ILE A 24 5.45 10.12 8.48
N LEU A 25 4.40 10.45 7.73
CA LEU A 25 4.28 11.67 6.92
C LEU A 25 3.42 12.75 7.57
N GLY A 26 2.98 12.60 8.82
CA GLY A 26 2.04 13.52 9.48
C GLY A 26 2.51 14.98 9.61
N GLY A 27 3.80 15.26 9.48
CA GLY A 27 4.37 16.62 9.44
C GLY A 27 4.56 17.20 8.03
N CYS A 28 4.26 16.41 6.99
CA CYS A 28 4.45 16.76 5.60
C CYS A 28 3.24 17.52 5.05
N ASN A 29 3.49 18.55 4.24
CA ASN A 29 2.44 19.42 3.68
C ASN A 29 2.61 19.68 2.18
N GLU A 30 3.38 18.82 1.51
CA GLU A 30 3.54 18.87 0.07
C GLU A 30 2.29 18.33 -0.64
N PRO A 31 1.71 19.08 -1.60
CA PRO A 31 0.55 18.60 -2.35
C PRO A 31 0.91 17.31 -3.10
N LEU A 32 -0.08 16.43 -3.28
CA LEU A 32 0.10 15.23 -4.10
C LEU A 32 0.46 15.65 -5.53
N VAL A 33 1.35 14.87 -6.15
CA VAL A 33 1.70 15.06 -7.56
C VAL A 33 0.50 14.76 -8.46
N GLU A 34 0.50 15.36 -9.65
CA GLU A 34 -0.51 15.07 -10.68
C GLU A 34 -0.55 13.57 -11.01
N GLY A 35 -1.75 13.03 -11.20
CA GLY A 35 -1.98 11.61 -11.51
C GLY A 35 -1.93 10.65 -10.31
N ALA A 36 -1.55 11.12 -9.11
CA ALA A 36 -1.66 10.33 -7.90
C ALA A 36 -3.12 10.22 -7.43
N PRO A 37 -3.66 9.01 -7.18
CA PRO A 37 -4.93 8.87 -6.48
C PRO A 37 -4.79 9.32 -5.02
N ASP A 38 -5.82 9.97 -4.46
CA ASP A 38 -5.86 10.31 -3.04
C ASP A 38 -6.33 9.11 -2.22
N LEU A 39 -5.38 8.24 -1.87
CA LEU A 39 -5.56 7.04 -1.07
C LEU A 39 -5.37 7.30 0.43
N ARG A 40 -5.17 8.54 0.89
CA ARG A 40 -4.83 8.84 2.28
C ARG A 40 -5.91 8.38 3.27
N GLY A 41 -5.49 7.83 4.40
CA GLY A 41 -6.37 7.42 5.49
C GLY A 41 -6.31 5.92 5.78
N ILE A 42 -7.25 5.46 6.59
CA ILE A 42 -7.37 4.07 7.01
C ILE A 42 -8.46 3.40 6.18
N TRP A 43 -8.15 2.22 5.67
CA TRP A 43 -9.00 1.42 4.79
C TRP A 43 -9.27 0.06 5.41
N ARG A 44 -10.52 -0.40 5.34
CA ARG A 44 -10.95 -1.70 5.85
C ARG A 44 -11.60 -2.50 4.73
N ALA A 45 -11.23 -3.77 4.58
CA ALA A 45 -11.84 -4.66 3.61
C ALA A 45 -13.35 -4.84 3.87
N VAL A 46 -14.14 -4.71 2.81
CA VAL A 46 -15.59 -4.96 2.82
C VAL A 46 -15.98 -6.14 1.94
N SER A 47 -15.16 -6.48 0.95
CA SER A 47 -15.31 -7.70 0.16
C SER A 47 -13.97 -8.14 -0.42
N ALA A 48 -13.85 -9.43 -0.70
CA ALA A 48 -12.69 -9.98 -1.38
C ALA A 48 -13.09 -11.15 -2.30
N THR A 49 -12.39 -11.27 -3.42
CA THR A 49 -12.48 -12.39 -4.33
C THR A 49 -11.11 -12.99 -4.61
N ARG A 50 -11.07 -14.27 -4.98
CA ARG A 50 -9.90 -14.99 -5.45
C ARG A 50 -10.31 -15.85 -6.65
N GLY A 51 -9.63 -15.68 -7.77
CA GLY A 51 -10.00 -16.36 -9.02
C GLY A 51 -11.35 -15.92 -9.57
N GLY A 52 -11.81 -14.71 -9.21
CA GLY A 52 -13.13 -14.19 -9.56
C GLY A 52 -14.26 -14.58 -8.60
N GLU A 53 -14.04 -15.56 -7.73
CA GLU A 53 -15.05 -16.04 -6.79
C GLU A 53 -14.91 -15.38 -5.41
N PRO A 54 -16.02 -15.12 -4.68
CA PRO A 54 -15.95 -14.66 -3.30
C PRO A 54 -15.11 -15.59 -2.43
N VAL A 55 -14.26 -15.00 -1.58
CA VAL A 55 -13.51 -15.80 -0.60
C VAL A 55 -14.46 -16.35 0.48
N PRO A 56 -14.14 -17.49 1.12
CA PRO A 56 -14.96 -18.03 2.19
C PRO A 56 -15.11 -17.06 3.37
N GLU A 57 -16.21 -17.20 4.11
CA GLU A 57 -16.38 -16.50 5.38
C GLU A 57 -15.22 -16.85 6.33
N GLY A 58 -14.63 -15.82 6.95
CA GLY A 58 -13.45 -15.98 7.82
C GLY A 58 -12.10 -15.99 7.11
N ASP A 59 -12.04 -15.85 5.78
CA ASP A 59 -10.76 -15.60 5.10
C ASP A 59 -10.13 -14.29 5.63
N ARG A 60 -8.83 -14.33 5.93
CA ARG A 60 -8.05 -13.20 6.45
C ARG A 60 -8.11 -11.95 5.57
N LEU A 61 -8.41 -12.08 4.28
CA LEU A 61 -8.60 -10.94 3.39
C LEU A 61 -9.78 -10.06 3.84
N LEU A 62 -10.79 -10.64 4.47
CA LEU A 62 -11.96 -9.90 4.97
C LEU A 62 -11.69 -9.16 6.28
N SER A 63 -10.62 -9.48 7.00
CA SER A 63 -10.17 -8.73 8.19
C SER A 63 -9.05 -7.74 7.90
N TYR A 64 -8.67 -7.58 6.63
CA TYR A 64 -7.55 -6.73 6.23
C TYR A 64 -7.86 -5.25 6.47
N THR A 65 -6.89 -4.54 7.03
CA THR A 65 -6.90 -3.09 7.21
C THR A 65 -5.52 -2.56 6.81
N GLU A 66 -5.50 -1.43 6.11
CA GLU A 66 -4.26 -0.71 5.77
C GLU A 66 -4.41 0.78 6.08
N ARG A 67 -3.31 1.42 6.49
CA ARG A 67 -3.22 2.88 6.58
C ARG A 67 -2.28 3.37 5.49
N ILE A 68 -2.78 4.29 4.68
CA ILE A 68 -2.00 4.93 3.63
C ILE A 68 -1.78 6.40 3.99
N GLU A 69 -0.52 6.81 3.94
CA GLU A 69 -0.08 8.20 4.06
C GLU A 69 0.54 8.63 2.72
N GLN A 70 0.25 9.83 2.24
CA GLN A 70 0.83 10.34 0.99
C GLN A 70 1.22 11.81 1.12
N CYS A 71 2.36 12.16 0.54
CA CYS A 71 2.84 13.54 0.47
C CYS A 71 3.76 13.72 -0.74
N GLY A 72 3.47 14.66 -1.64
CA GLY A 72 4.18 14.73 -2.92
C GLY A 72 3.96 13.47 -3.75
N ASN A 73 5.05 12.85 -4.20
CA ASN A 73 5.04 11.53 -4.85
C ASN A 73 5.35 10.38 -3.88
N ARG A 74 5.49 10.64 -2.58
CA ARG A 74 5.78 9.62 -1.58
C ARG A 74 4.51 9.00 -1.04
N ILE A 75 4.55 7.69 -0.83
CA ILE A 75 3.48 6.91 -0.23
C ILE A 75 4.07 5.97 0.82
N VAL A 76 3.37 5.88 1.95
CA VAL A 76 3.65 4.92 3.02
C VAL A 76 2.39 4.10 3.26
N ASP A 77 2.48 2.81 2.98
CA ASP A 77 1.42 1.83 3.20
C ASP A 77 1.79 0.97 4.42
N CYS A 78 1.04 1.12 5.50
CA CYS A 78 1.10 0.26 6.68
C CYS A 78 -0.03 -0.76 6.61
N GLY A 79 0.29 -1.99 6.24
CA GLY A 79 -0.67 -3.08 6.12
C GLY A 79 -0.04 -4.42 6.44
N GLY A 80 -0.81 -5.32 7.03
CA GLY A 80 -0.36 -6.69 7.35
C GLY A 80 0.84 -6.79 8.30
N GLY A 81 1.21 -5.72 9.01
CA GLY A 81 2.38 -5.69 9.91
C GLY A 81 3.65 -5.10 9.30
N THR A 82 3.64 -4.69 8.02
CA THR A 82 4.79 -4.10 7.30
C THR A 82 4.58 -2.64 6.91
N ILE A 83 5.67 -1.90 6.71
CA ILE A 83 5.70 -0.50 6.27
C ILE A 83 6.28 -0.43 4.85
N ALA A 84 5.44 -0.39 3.83
CA ALA A 84 5.88 -0.14 2.47
C ALA A 84 6.01 1.38 2.21
N ASP A 85 7.21 1.91 2.42
CA ASP A 85 7.57 3.32 2.17
C ASP A 85 8.33 3.45 0.85
N ALA A 86 7.81 4.25 -0.08
CA ALA A 86 8.42 4.45 -1.39
C ALA A 86 8.10 5.84 -1.96
N ARG A 87 8.90 6.26 -2.94
CA ARG A 87 8.51 7.32 -3.87
C ARG A 87 8.01 6.67 -5.15
N ALA A 88 6.79 7.05 -5.55
CA ALA A 88 6.11 6.51 -6.70
C ALA A 88 6.61 7.14 -8.01
N ASP A 89 7.92 7.07 -8.26
CA ASP A 89 8.61 7.66 -9.42
C ASP A 89 9.03 6.63 -10.49
N GLY A 90 8.68 5.36 -10.29
CA GLY A 90 8.98 4.28 -11.22
C GLY A 90 10.43 3.77 -11.17
N THR A 91 11.23 4.20 -10.18
CA THR A 91 12.62 3.75 -10.02
C THR A 91 12.75 2.67 -8.95
N GLU A 92 13.73 1.79 -9.09
CA GLU A 92 14.08 0.83 -8.03
C GLU A 92 14.76 1.53 -6.85
N GLU A 93 15.63 2.51 -7.11
CA GLU A 93 16.36 3.25 -6.07
C GLU A 93 15.42 3.84 -5.01
N ASN A 94 14.29 4.39 -5.45
CA ASN A 94 13.29 4.99 -4.56
C ASN A 94 12.08 4.10 -4.26
N GLY A 95 12.12 2.83 -4.68
CA GLY A 95 11.10 1.84 -4.40
C GLY A 95 11.01 1.46 -2.92
N VAL A 96 10.16 0.49 -2.61
CA VAL A 96 10.12 -0.15 -1.30
C VAL A 96 11.37 -1.00 -1.14
N HIS A 97 12.15 -0.73 -0.10
CA HIS A 97 13.28 -1.56 0.34
C HIS A 97 12.98 -2.00 1.77
N ASP A 98 12.32 -3.14 1.91
CA ASP A 98 11.87 -3.64 3.22
C ASP A 98 11.85 -5.18 3.25
N VAL A 99 11.11 -5.77 4.17
CA VAL A 99 10.96 -7.22 4.35
C VAL A 99 9.59 -7.72 3.95
N SER A 100 9.54 -9.00 3.60
CA SER A 100 8.32 -9.75 3.28
C SER A 100 7.39 -9.84 4.49
N VAL A 101 6.10 -9.57 4.27
CA VAL A 101 5.04 -9.75 5.28
C VAL A 101 4.88 -11.19 5.78
N PHE A 102 5.42 -12.17 5.06
CA PHE A 102 5.28 -13.58 5.42
C PHE A 102 6.20 -14.01 6.57
N ASP A 103 7.34 -13.34 6.74
CA ASP A 103 8.34 -13.70 7.74
C ASP A 103 9.00 -12.52 8.45
N TYR A 104 8.80 -11.29 7.98
CA TYR A 104 9.43 -10.05 8.45
C TYR A 104 10.97 -10.08 8.46
N VAL A 105 11.56 -10.91 7.59
CA VAL A 105 13.02 -11.12 7.52
C VAL A 105 13.52 -11.12 6.08
N THR A 106 12.79 -11.77 5.15
CA THR A 106 13.22 -11.89 3.76
C THR A 106 13.14 -10.53 3.07
N PRO A 107 14.26 -9.97 2.56
CA PRO A 107 14.24 -8.69 1.88
C PRO A 107 13.38 -8.71 0.61
N ILE A 108 12.68 -7.62 0.36
CA ILE A 108 11.91 -7.36 -0.86
C ILE A 108 12.27 -5.99 -1.42
N HIS A 109 12.37 -5.91 -2.74
CA HIS A 109 12.50 -4.66 -3.48
C HIS A 109 11.29 -4.52 -4.40
N VAL A 110 10.60 -3.39 -4.33
CA VAL A 110 9.37 -3.17 -5.11
C VAL A 110 9.35 -1.76 -5.69
N VAL A 111 9.31 -1.66 -7.02
CA VAL A 111 9.16 -0.38 -7.71
C VAL A 111 7.74 0.13 -7.51
N ALA A 112 7.61 1.41 -7.16
CA ALA A 112 6.35 2.11 -6.96
C ALA A 112 6.14 3.14 -8.06
N SER A 113 4.92 3.27 -8.58
CA SER A 113 4.54 4.32 -9.54
C SER A 113 3.08 4.75 -9.39
N TYR A 114 2.79 5.97 -9.81
CA TYR A 114 1.43 6.43 -10.10
C TYR A 114 1.20 6.45 -11.61
N GLU A 115 0.15 5.77 -12.05
CA GLU A 115 -0.19 5.59 -13.47
C GLU A 115 -1.69 5.84 -13.63
N GLU A 116 -2.06 6.97 -14.24
CA GLU A 116 -3.45 7.29 -14.59
C GLU A 116 -4.45 7.15 -13.42
N GLY A 117 -4.08 7.65 -12.22
CA GLY A 117 -4.92 7.53 -11.03
C GLY A 117 -4.86 6.16 -10.33
N VAL A 118 -3.88 5.32 -10.70
CA VAL A 118 -3.64 4.01 -10.09
C VAL A 118 -2.26 4.01 -9.43
N PHE A 119 -2.19 3.54 -8.19
CA PHE A 119 -0.93 3.20 -7.55
C PHE A 119 -0.52 1.77 -7.93
N VAL A 120 0.69 1.60 -8.47
CA VAL A 120 1.17 0.32 -8.98
C VAL A 120 2.48 -0.06 -8.29
N LEU A 121 2.57 -1.32 -7.88
CA LEU A 121 3.74 -1.93 -7.27
C LEU A 121 4.24 -3.09 -8.13
N ARG A 122 5.54 -3.10 -8.44
CA ARG A 122 6.20 -4.12 -9.27
C ARG A 122 7.39 -4.71 -8.52
N PRO A 123 7.30 -5.96 -8.04
CA PRO A 123 8.42 -6.62 -7.37
C PRO A 123 9.62 -6.80 -8.31
N VAL A 124 10.79 -6.38 -7.86
CA VAL A 124 12.03 -6.51 -8.63
C VAL A 124 12.39 -7.99 -8.79
N GLY A 125 12.79 -8.38 -10.00
CA GLY A 125 13.16 -9.76 -10.32
C GLY A 125 12.00 -10.71 -10.54
N ILE A 126 10.74 -10.25 -10.42
CA ILE A 126 9.54 -11.09 -10.67
C ILE A 126 8.68 -10.46 -11.78
N PRO A 127 8.97 -10.77 -13.06
CA PRO A 127 8.29 -10.13 -14.18
C PRO A 127 6.81 -10.52 -14.25
N GLY A 128 5.97 -9.57 -14.68
CA GLY A 128 4.54 -9.78 -14.90
C GLY A 128 3.64 -9.64 -13.68
N ILE A 129 4.19 -9.32 -12.50
CA ILE A 129 3.40 -8.99 -11.31
C ILE A 129 3.21 -7.49 -11.21
N GLU A 130 1.94 -7.08 -11.15
CA GLU A 130 1.54 -5.73 -10.79
C GLU A 130 0.49 -5.80 -9.69
N VAL A 131 0.82 -5.25 -8.52
CA VAL A 131 -0.15 -5.02 -7.45
C VAL A 131 -0.70 -3.61 -7.63
N ARG A 132 -2.02 -3.47 -7.77
CA ARG A 132 -2.64 -2.20 -8.15
C ARG A 132 -3.62 -1.74 -7.09
N ARG A 133 -3.67 -0.42 -6.85
CA ARG A 133 -4.67 0.24 -6.00
C ARG A 133 -5.26 1.44 -6.71
N TRP A 134 -6.59 1.57 -6.72
CA TRP A 134 -7.29 2.74 -7.25
C TRP A 134 -8.59 2.96 -6.51
N LEU A 135 -9.19 4.14 -6.66
CA LEU A 135 -10.54 4.40 -6.16
C LEU A 135 -11.57 4.08 -7.25
N ASP A 136 -12.61 3.32 -6.91
CA ASP A 136 -13.78 3.17 -7.77
C ASP A 136 -14.71 4.39 -7.71
N GLU A 137 -15.81 4.34 -8.47
CA GLU A 137 -16.77 5.44 -8.60
C GLU A 137 -17.47 5.79 -7.28
N ASP A 138 -17.56 4.83 -6.36
CA ASP A 138 -18.15 5.00 -5.03
C ASP A 138 -17.12 5.50 -4.00
N GLY A 139 -15.86 5.65 -4.42
CA GLY A 139 -14.75 6.06 -3.56
C GLY A 139 -14.18 4.93 -2.70
N HIS A 140 -14.54 3.67 -2.97
CA HIS A 140 -13.87 2.53 -2.36
C HIS A 140 -12.50 2.32 -3.00
N MET A 141 -11.54 1.86 -2.21
CA MET A 141 -10.26 1.44 -2.76
C MET A 141 -10.36 0.00 -3.24
N VAL A 142 -9.99 -0.24 -4.50
CA VAL A 142 -9.83 -1.58 -5.04
C VAL A 142 -8.35 -1.92 -5.05
N TRP A 143 -7.99 -3.02 -4.40
CA TRP A 143 -6.64 -3.59 -4.38
C TRP A 143 -6.62 -4.92 -5.13
N THR A 144 -5.67 -5.10 -6.06
CA THR A 144 -5.53 -6.36 -6.80
C THR A 144 -4.13 -6.92 -6.73
N ARG A 145 -4.06 -8.25 -6.75
CA ARG A 145 -2.80 -9.00 -6.73
C ARG A 145 -2.91 -10.29 -7.58
N PRO A 146 -2.22 -10.38 -8.73
CA PRO A 146 -2.40 -11.48 -9.68
C PRO A 146 -1.75 -12.80 -9.23
N ASP A 147 -0.60 -12.74 -8.57
CA ASP A 147 0.26 -13.88 -8.23
C ASP A 147 -0.27 -14.80 -7.10
N MET A 148 -1.37 -14.42 -6.44
CA MET A 148 -1.99 -15.19 -5.37
C MET A 148 -3.36 -15.77 -5.75
N GLY A 149 -3.49 -16.15 -7.02
CA GLY A 149 -4.74 -16.64 -7.61
C GLY A 149 -5.70 -15.51 -7.97
N GLY A 150 -5.19 -14.36 -8.41
CA GLY A 150 -6.02 -13.22 -8.81
C GLY A 150 -6.88 -12.68 -7.67
N ILE A 151 -6.23 -12.22 -6.60
CA ILE A 151 -6.93 -11.58 -5.49
C ILE A 151 -7.43 -10.21 -5.93
N ARG A 152 -8.66 -9.89 -5.55
CA ARG A 152 -9.21 -8.54 -5.57
C ARG A 152 -9.88 -8.26 -4.23
N VAL A 153 -9.56 -7.15 -3.59
CA VAL A 153 -10.19 -6.68 -2.35
C VAL A 153 -10.80 -5.31 -2.61
N VAL A 154 -12.00 -5.10 -2.10
CA VAL A 154 -12.63 -3.77 -2.05
C VAL A 154 -12.59 -3.32 -0.60
N LEU A 155 -12.13 -2.09 -0.38
CA LEU A 155 -11.96 -1.51 0.94
C LEU A 155 -12.73 -0.19 1.04
N GLU A 156 -13.36 0.03 2.18
CA GLU A 156 -13.98 1.31 2.53
C GLU A 156 -13.03 2.17 3.37
N ARG A 157 -13.07 3.49 3.17
CA ARG A 157 -12.30 4.42 3.98
C ARG A 157 -13.01 4.64 5.31
N VAL A 158 -12.33 4.38 6.42
CA VAL A 158 -12.88 4.49 7.79
C VAL A 158 -12.27 5.64 8.59
N SER A 159 -11.43 6.46 7.97
CA SER A 159 -10.90 7.70 8.55
C SER A 159 -10.90 8.85 7.55
N ALA A 160 -10.77 10.07 8.05
CA ALA A 160 -10.37 11.19 7.20
C ALA A 160 -8.97 10.93 6.58
N PRO A 161 -8.66 11.55 5.42
CA PRO A 161 -7.30 11.66 4.93
C PRO A 161 -6.36 12.17 6.03
N GLN A 162 -5.22 11.49 6.21
CA GLN A 162 -4.19 11.81 7.21
C GLN A 162 -2.97 12.42 6.55
#